data_AF-A0A496RIY9-F1
#
_entry.id   AF-A0A496RIY9-F1
#
_cell.length_a   1.000
_cell.length_b   1.000
_cell.length_c   1.000
_cell.angle_alpha   90.00
_cell.angle_beta   90.00
_cell.angle_gamma   90.00
#
_symmetry.space_group_name_H-M   'P 1'
#
loop_
_entity.id
_entity.type
_entity.pdbx_description
1 polymer ?
#
loop_
_entity_poly.entity_id
_entity_poly.type
_entity_poly.pdbx_seq_one_letter_code
_entity_poly.pdbx_strand_id
1 'polypeptide(L)' 'MAEYICPHCKKPIYDDEALLCLYCGESLRRNIGLMGKLKYSSPKIMVTVIILVVLLGFIMLIIR' A
#
# COMPACT_ATOMS: atom_id res chain seq x y z
N MET A 1 20.67 16.86 6.12
CA MET A 1 21.12 16.19 7.37
C MET A 1 20.57 14.77 7.23
N ALA A 2 21.32 13.68 7.49
CA ALA A 2 20.75 12.35 7.28
C ALA A 2 19.61 12.12 8.28
N GLU A 3 18.36 12.18 7.81
CA GLU A 3 17.17 12.23 8.67
C GLU A 3 16.84 10.88 9.30
N TYR A 4 17.44 9.78 8.83
CA TYR A 4 17.23 8.45 9.40
C TYR A 4 18.30 7.44 9.00
N ILE A 5 18.62 6.51 9.91
CA ILE A 5 19.58 5.41 9.68
C ILE A 5 18.79 4.12 9.51
N CYS A 6 19.05 3.37 8.43
CA CYS A 6 18.39 2.09 8.20
C CYS A 6 18.70 1.08 9.33
N PRO A 7 17.70 0.46 9.98
CA PRO A 7 17.94 -0.51 11.06
C PRO A 7 18.62 -1.79 10.58
N HIS A 8 18.50 -2.13 9.29
CA HIS A 8 19.05 -3.37 8.74
C HIS A 8 20.51 -3.22 8.26
N CYS A 9 20.81 -2.17 7.47
CA CYS A 9 22.14 -1.98 6.89
C CYS A 9 22.97 -0.85 7.51
N LYS A 10 22.41 -0.12 8.49
CA LYS A 10 23.05 1.01 9.20
C LYS A 10 23.55 2.14 8.31
N LYS A 11 23.08 2.19 7.05
CA LYS A 11 23.40 3.27 6.12
C LYS A 11 22.45 4.46 6.31
N PRO A 12 22.94 5.70 6.12
CA PRO A 12 22.10 6.88 6.18
C PRO A 12 21.13 6.91 5.01
N ILE A 13 19.88 7.26 5.29
CA ILE A 13 18.82 7.47 4.31
C ILE A 13 18.57 8.97 4.23
N TYR A 14 18.60 9.47 3.01
CA TYR A 14 18.44 10.89 2.69
C TYR A 14 17.07 11.20 2.09
N ASP A 15 16.26 10.17 1.85
CA ASP A 15 14.96 10.28 1.20
C ASP A 15 13.89 9.78 2.18
N ASP A 16 13.14 10.73 2.73
CA ASP A 16 12.16 10.43 3.77
C ASP A 16 10.90 9.72 3.27
N GLU A 17 10.69 9.74 1.95
CA GLU A 17 9.57 9.09 1.27
C GLU A 17 9.91 7.68 0.77
N ALA A 18 11.18 7.25 0.87
CA ALA A 18 11.62 5.94 0.43
C ALA A 18 10.99 4.80 1.25
N LEU A 19 10.11 4.03 0.62
CA LEU A 19 9.47 2.81 1.16
C LEU A 19 10.47 1.66 1.41
N LEU A 20 11.57 1.66 0.66
CA LEU A 20 12.60 0.64 0.66
C LEU A 20 13.95 1.31 0.81
N CYS A 21 14.86 0.70 1.56
CA CYS A 21 16.21 1.19 1.65
C CYS A 21 16.93 0.97 0.31
N LEU A 22 17.41 2.04 -0.33
CA LEU A 22 18.12 1.95 -1.62
C LEU A 22 19.37 1.07 -1.57
N TYR A 23 19.93 0.85 -0.37
CA TYR A 23 21.18 0.11 -0.22
C TYR A 23 20.98 -1.38 0.03
N CYS A 24 20.00 -1.77 0.84
CA CYS A 24 19.76 -3.17 1.16
C CYS A 24 18.47 -3.74 0.56
N GLY A 25 17.65 -2.91 -0.09
CA GLY A 25 16.37 -3.31 -0.66
C GLY A 25 15.31 -3.68 0.38
N GLU A 26 15.61 -3.54 1.67
CA GLU A 26 14.70 -3.94 2.74
C GLU A 26 13.63 -2.86 2.97
N SER A 27 12.41 -3.29 3.31
CA SER A 27 11.30 -2.37 3.59
C SER A 27 11.65 -1.49 4.79
N LEU A 28 11.66 -0.18 4.56
CA LEU A 28 11.72 0.78 5.64
C LEU A 28 10.34 0.80 6.27
N ARG A 29 10.19 0.05 7.36
CA ARG A 29 8.97 -0.08 8.17
C ARG A 29 8.60 1.23 8.88
N ARG A 30 8.97 2.37 8.29
CA ARG A 30 8.61 3.72 8.72
C ARG A 30 7.08 3.78 8.64
N ASN A 31 6.47 4.11 9.77
CA ASN A 31 5.03 4.27 9.94
C ASN A 31 4.51 5.29 8.92
N ILE A 32 4.20 4.79 7.73
CA ILE A 32 3.39 5.50 6.75
C ILE A 32 2.08 5.77 7.47
N GLY A 33 1.88 7.05 7.80
CA GLY A 33 0.63 7.54 8.35
C GLY A 33 -0.55 7.05 7.52
N LEU A 34 -1.74 7.09 8.13
CA LEU A 34 -3.02 6.63 7.59
C LEU A 34 -3.24 6.85 6.06
N MET A 35 -2.62 7.88 5.48
CA MET A 35 -2.65 8.21 4.05
C MET A 35 -1.96 7.22 3.09
N GLY A 36 -0.82 6.62 3.43
CA GLY A 36 -0.21 5.64 2.51
C GLY A 36 -0.78 4.22 2.65
N LYS A 37 -1.54 3.98 3.73
CA LYS A 37 -2.42 2.81 3.86
C LYS A 37 -3.60 2.86 2.88
N LEU A 38 -4.02 4.06 2.47
CA LEU A 38 -5.11 4.25 1.51
C LEU A 38 -4.68 3.99 0.06
N LYS A 39 -3.42 4.30 -0.28
CA LYS A 39 -2.84 3.98 -1.60
C LYS A 39 -2.59 2.47 -1.78
N TYR A 40 -2.55 1.73 -0.67
CA TYR A 40 -2.60 0.27 -0.65
C TYR A 40 -3.98 -0.21 -0.18
N SER A 41 -5.06 0.32 -0.78
CA SER A 41 -6.36 -0.36 -0.73
C SER A 41 -6.09 -1.77 -1.27
N SER A 42 -6.11 -2.74 -0.35
CA SER A 42 -5.62 -4.08 -0.61
C SER A 42 -6.31 -4.57 -1.88
N PRO A 43 -5.61 -5.13 -2.88
CA PRO A 43 -6.23 -5.57 -4.12
C PRO A 43 -7.44 -6.50 -3.87
N LYS A 44 -7.45 -7.19 -2.71
CA LYS A 44 -8.58 -7.93 -2.17
C LYS A 44 -9.86 -7.10 -2.03
N ILE A 45 -9.81 -5.90 -1.47
CA ILE A 45 -10.98 -5.02 -1.28
C ILE A 45 -11.51 -4.54 -2.63
N MET A 46 -10.61 -4.13 -3.53
CA MET A 46 -10.99 -3.70 -4.88
C MET A 46 -11.68 -4.83 -5.65
N VAL A 47 -11.13 -6.05 -5.59
CA VAL A 47 -11.74 -7.25 -6.19
C VAL A 47 -13.11 -7.55 -5.55
N THR A 48 -13.24 -7.48 -4.23
CA THR A 48 -14.53 -7.69 -3.54
C THR A 48 -15.60 -6.68 -4.01
N VAL A 49 -15.25 -5.40 -4.13
CA VAL A 49 -16.19 -4.36 -4.59
C VAL A 49 -16.62 -4.63 -6.03
N ILE A 50 -15.69 -4.99 -6.91
CA ILE A 50 -15.99 -5.32 -8.31
C ILE A 50 -16.95 -6.52 -8.39
N ILE A 51 -16.67 -7.61 -7.66
CA ILE A 51 -17.53 -8.80 -7.63
C ILE A 51 -18.94 -8.44 -7.14
N LEU A 52 -19.04 -7.61 -6.10
CA LEU A 52 -20.32 -7.20 -5.52
C LEU A 52 -21.16 -6.37 -6.51
N VAL A 53 -20.53 -5.43 -7.23
CA VAL A 53 -21.20 -4.63 -8.28
C VAL A 53 -21.70 -5.53 -9.42
N VAL A 54 -20.88 -6.49 -9.86
CA VAL A 54 -21.28 -7.44 -10.91
C VAL A 54 -22.47 -8.28 -10.44
N LEU A 55 -22.43 -8.84 -9.23
CA LEU A 55 -23.54 -9.63 -8.66
C LEU A 55 -24.83 -8.82 -8.59
N LEU A 56 -24.79 -7.58 -8.12
CA LEU A 56 -25.95 -6.70 -8.07
C LEU A 56 -26.51 -6.41 -9.47
N GLY A 57 -25.65 -6.21 -10.46
CA GLY A 57 -26.05 -6.05 -11.86
C GLY A 57 -26.77 -7.27 -12.41
N PHE A 58 -26.27 -8.48 -12.14
CA PHE A 58 -26.92 -9.74 -12.53
C PHE A 58 -28.27 -9.92 -11.84
N ILE A 59 -28.38 -9.61 -10.55
CA ILE A 59 -29.64 -9.70 -9.80
C ILE A 59 -30.68 -8.73 -10.40
N MET A 60 -30.30 -7.49 -10.66
CA MET A 60 -31.16 -6.50 -11.33
C MET A 60 -31.65 -6.97 -12.70
N LEU A 61 -30.79 -7.64 -13.46
CA LEU A 61 -31.12 -8.16 -14.79
C LEU A 61 -32.08 -9.35 -14.73
N ILE A 62 -32.00 -10.20 -13.71
CA ILE A 62 -32.92 -11.33 -13.51
C ILE A 62 -34.30 -10.86 -13.02
N ILE A 63 -34.34 -9.81 -12.20
CA ILE A 63 -35.59 -9.27 -11.66
C ILE A 63 -36.37 -8.45 -12.71
N ARG A 64 -35.68 -7.87 -13.69
CA ARG A 64 -36.27 -7.08 -14.77
C ARG A 64 -36.82 -7.95 -15.89
#